data_AF-A0A7V4WVQ9-F1
#
_entry.id   AF-A0A7V4WVQ9-F1
#
_cell.length_a   1.000
_cell.length_b   1.000
_cell.length_c   1.000
_cell.angle_alpha   90.00
_cell.angle_beta   90.00
_cell.angle_gamma   90.00
#
_symmetry.space_group_name_H-M   'P 1'
#
loop_
_entity.id
_entity.type
_entity.pdbx_description
1 polymer ?
#
loop_
_entity_poly.entity_id
_entity_poly.type
_entity_poly.pdbx_seq_one_letter_code
_entity_poly.pdbx_strand_id
1 'polypeptide(L)'
;MNSLPENAAAELPHEAIEEQARRILNSERFQASRQLSTFFKFVIDETLAGRGDQLKAYTIAVQAFGRDSDFDPQLDPFIRVLAGRLRRALDMYYYTEGAQDPVVIKISKGSYKPEFYPSESVSSGEQALSGAKESATETQTENSVKSTSAPKTFFNRRILIILIVGTAVLFLGFLGWLLLSSQNSARGNLYNKPSVIVLPLKNLSQDAQLESFMHSLATNLSNRLSRFKDFVVISYYSARSMDDKGTDIFTTLRKLGVDYALTGSFIKINNLLRVDVQLLNLNTNQQIWGSRFERTLTVNNLFSIEDEIAKNIVNRIGGGYGVISRELTSASISKRPTQLGVFEAIATFRAYDYYLTPELYNRAFISLQQAVKTEPNNALAWAMLGNLYLNAYTLGIAGIDSAFSKGIQCIRRAIRLDPEEPFARSLEGFMYQLMGKPDLAMKSNEKAIALNPNNGYLVSISGWDMVIQGHFERGLEYMKKGMKLNPYYPGYFHLAYYLDYFRKGQYAKALAEVDKMDFEFLFWDPLLRTVALVKLGKIEEARQSYKEIVRRKADFPERMRFYVQCYIPQKLLPDFIHALNTAGKMIHGG
;
A
#
# COMPACT_ATOMS: atom_id res chain seq x y z
N MET A 1 45.17 11.32 0.26
CA MET A 1 44.89 9.87 0.36
C MET A 1 44.61 9.55 1.82
N ASN A 2 43.33 9.47 2.16
CA ASN A 2 42.82 8.85 3.39
C ASN A 2 41.37 8.46 3.05
N SER A 3 41.22 7.20 2.69
CA SER A 3 39.95 6.56 2.34
C SER A 3 39.06 6.45 3.57
N LEU A 4 37.84 6.98 3.46
CA LEU A 4 36.74 6.70 4.36
C LEU A 4 36.40 5.20 4.34
N PRO A 5 35.94 4.61 5.45
CA PRO A 5 35.61 3.18 5.51
C PRO A 5 34.38 2.87 4.66
N GLU A 6 34.52 1.88 3.76
CA GLU A 6 33.39 1.19 3.13
C GLU A 6 32.53 0.56 4.22
N ASN A 7 31.34 1.12 4.42
CA ASN A 7 30.33 0.51 5.28
C ASN A 7 29.72 -0.66 4.47
N ALA A 8 30.29 -1.85 4.64
CA ALA A 8 29.75 -3.09 4.09
C ALA A 8 28.33 -3.29 4.63
N ALA A 9 27.33 -3.27 3.75
CA ALA A 9 26.02 -3.81 4.08
C ALA A 9 26.24 -5.29 4.44
N ALA A 10 25.97 -5.68 5.69
CA ALA A 10 26.14 -7.06 6.12
C ALA A 10 25.32 -7.99 5.20
N GLU A 11 26.00 -8.91 4.50
CA GLU A 11 25.33 -9.96 3.73
C GLU A 11 24.53 -10.84 4.71
N LEU A 12 23.21 -10.93 4.49
CA LEU A 12 22.33 -11.74 5.32
C LEU A 12 22.67 -13.24 5.16
N PRO A 13 22.70 -14.02 6.25
CA PRO A 13 22.92 -15.47 6.17
C PRO A 13 21.87 -16.15 5.27
N HIS A 14 22.30 -17.09 4.43
CA HIS A 14 21.39 -17.86 3.55
C HIS A 14 20.26 -18.52 4.35
N GLU A 15 20.57 -19.07 5.54
CA GLU A 15 19.59 -19.70 6.43
C GLU A 15 18.47 -18.72 6.86
N ALA A 16 18.80 -17.46 7.14
CA ALA A 16 17.81 -16.45 7.51
C ALA A 16 16.87 -16.12 6.33
N ILE A 17 17.40 -16.13 5.10
CA ILE A 17 16.63 -15.91 3.88
C ILE A 17 15.71 -17.10 3.61
N GLU A 18 16.21 -18.33 3.75
CA GLU A 18 15.43 -19.56 3.57
C GLU A 18 14.30 -19.66 4.59
N GLU A 19 14.57 -19.35 5.85
CA GLU A 19 13.55 -19.34 6.91
C GLU A 19 12.48 -18.29 6.62
N GLN A 20 12.88 -17.09 6.17
CA GLN A 20 11.92 -16.07 5.76
C GLN A 20 11.08 -16.50 4.55
N ALA A 21 11.70 -17.12 3.54
CA ALA A 21 10.99 -17.65 2.38
C ALA A 21 9.99 -18.75 2.80
N ARG A 22 10.35 -19.57 3.79
CA ARG A 22 9.46 -20.59 4.37
C ARG A 22 8.25 -19.96 5.08
N ARG A 23 8.43 -18.88 5.84
CA ARG A 23 7.31 -18.14 6.46
C ARG A 23 6.35 -17.60 5.40
N ILE A 24 6.89 -16.95 4.37
CA ILE A 24 6.09 -16.43 3.25
C ILE A 24 5.33 -17.55 2.55
N LEU A 25 5.98 -18.67 2.21
CA LEU A 25 5.35 -19.80 1.53
C LEU A 25 4.23 -20.46 2.36
N ASN A 26 4.29 -20.33 3.69
CA ASN A 26 3.27 -20.84 4.61
C ASN A 26 2.13 -19.86 4.90
N SER A 27 2.22 -18.62 4.41
CA SER A 27 1.10 -17.68 4.49
C SER A 27 -0.14 -18.19 3.75
N GLU A 28 -1.31 -17.77 4.20
CA GLU A 28 -2.59 -18.12 3.58
C GLU A 28 -2.59 -17.83 2.07
N ARG A 29 -2.02 -16.68 1.68
CA ARG A 29 -1.97 -16.23 0.29
C ARG A 29 -1.10 -17.11 -0.60
N PHE A 30 0.09 -17.47 -0.14
CA PHE A 30 0.98 -18.32 -0.92
C PHE A 30 0.50 -19.77 -0.94
N GLN A 31 -0.15 -20.25 0.13
CA GLN A 31 -0.82 -21.56 0.11
C GLN A 31 -2.01 -21.60 -0.84
N ALA A 32 -2.76 -20.50 -0.97
CA ALA A 32 -3.89 -20.42 -1.90
C ALA A 32 -3.47 -20.42 -3.38
N SER A 33 -2.23 -20.03 -3.69
CA SER A 33 -1.76 -19.87 -5.08
C SER A 33 -0.50 -20.66 -5.38
N ARG A 34 -0.70 -21.85 -5.99
CA ARG A 34 0.41 -22.70 -6.48
C ARG A 34 1.34 -21.95 -7.43
N GLN A 35 0.80 -21.11 -8.32
CA GLN A 35 1.62 -20.35 -9.27
C GLN A 35 2.54 -19.34 -8.58
N LEU A 36 2.04 -18.61 -7.57
CA LEU A 36 2.84 -17.65 -6.82
C LEU A 36 3.92 -18.35 -5.99
N SER A 37 3.56 -19.46 -5.33
CA SER A 37 4.50 -20.28 -4.57
C SER A 37 5.60 -20.89 -5.44
N THR A 38 5.24 -21.45 -6.61
CA THR A 38 6.23 -21.96 -7.58
C THR A 38 7.16 -20.86 -8.08
N PHE A 39 6.60 -19.70 -8.47
CA PHE A 39 7.41 -18.57 -8.90
C PHE A 39 8.38 -18.14 -7.81
N PHE A 40 7.85 -17.87 -6.61
CA PHE A 40 8.60 -17.31 -5.50
C PHE A 40 9.72 -18.23 -5.06
N LYS A 41 9.41 -19.52 -4.85
CA LYS A 41 10.40 -20.53 -4.51
C LYS A 41 11.52 -20.58 -5.57
N PHE A 42 11.15 -20.66 -6.85
CA PHE A 42 12.13 -20.72 -7.93
C PHE A 42 13.10 -19.53 -7.93
N VAL A 43 12.60 -18.30 -7.81
CA VAL A 43 13.50 -17.12 -7.82
C VAL A 43 14.37 -17.01 -6.57
N ILE A 44 13.90 -17.51 -5.42
CA ILE A 44 14.70 -17.58 -4.20
C ILE A 44 15.81 -18.62 -4.36
N ASP A 45 15.45 -19.85 -4.74
CA ASP A 45 16.38 -20.97 -4.90
C ASP A 45 17.48 -20.62 -5.92
N GLU A 46 17.12 -20.06 -7.09
CA GLU A 46 18.09 -19.64 -8.11
C GLU A 46 19.00 -18.49 -7.64
N THR A 47 18.48 -17.57 -6.82
CA THR A 47 19.26 -16.44 -6.32
C THR A 47 20.24 -16.88 -5.24
N LEU A 48 19.81 -17.74 -4.31
CA LEU A 48 20.67 -18.35 -3.30
C LEU A 48 21.72 -19.27 -3.92
N ALA A 49 21.42 -19.87 -5.08
CA ALA A 49 22.38 -20.67 -5.84
C ALA A 49 23.32 -19.83 -6.74
N GLY A 50 23.34 -18.50 -6.60
CA GLY A 50 24.23 -17.59 -7.34
C GLY A 50 23.82 -17.33 -8.79
N ARG A 51 22.63 -17.78 -9.22
CA ARG A 51 22.11 -17.64 -10.59
C ARG A 51 21.06 -16.53 -10.74
N GLY A 52 20.89 -15.69 -9.72
CA GLY A 52 19.87 -14.62 -9.70
C GLY A 52 19.93 -13.66 -10.90
N ASP A 53 21.12 -13.38 -11.45
CA ASP A 53 21.27 -12.49 -12.62
C ASP A 53 20.79 -13.12 -13.94
N GLN A 54 20.56 -14.44 -13.95
CA GLN A 54 20.04 -15.18 -15.10
C GLN A 54 18.51 -15.27 -15.10
N LEU A 55 17.86 -14.75 -14.06
CA LEU A 55 16.40 -14.73 -13.94
C LEU A 55 15.80 -13.78 -14.97
N LYS A 56 15.39 -14.36 -16.10
CA LYS A 56 14.64 -13.71 -17.18
C LYS A 56 13.26 -14.34 -17.32
N ALA A 57 12.36 -13.63 -17.99
CA ALA A 57 10.99 -14.10 -18.21
C ALA A 57 10.95 -15.48 -18.89
N TYR A 58 11.80 -15.70 -19.89
CA TYR A 58 11.95 -16.99 -20.56
C TYR A 58 12.41 -18.10 -19.60
N THR A 59 13.50 -17.85 -18.83
CA THR A 59 14.05 -18.81 -17.88
C THR A 59 13.00 -19.30 -16.88
N ILE A 60 12.23 -18.37 -16.32
CA ILE A 60 11.18 -18.69 -15.34
C ILE A 60 10.04 -19.46 -16.01
N ALA A 61 9.61 -19.07 -17.21
CA ALA A 61 8.55 -19.77 -17.94
C ALA A 61 8.91 -21.25 -18.19
N VAL A 62 10.11 -21.50 -18.70
CA VAL A 62 10.54 -22.86 -19.08
C VAL A 62 10.89 -23.68 -17.83
N GLN A 63 11.73 -23.15 -16.94
CA GLN A 63 12.28 -23.93 -15.84
C GLN A 63 11.35 -24.04 -14.64
N ALA A 64 10.59 -22.99 -14.31
CA ALA A 64 9.67 -23.01 -13.16
C ALA A 64 8.27 -23.51 -13.53
N PHE A 65 7.81 -23.21 -14.75
CA PHE A 65 6.44 -23.49 -15.19
C PHE A 65 6.32 -24.53 -16.31
N GLY A 66 7.43 -25.07 -16.82
CA GLY A 66 7.43 -26.11 -17.85
C GLY A 66 6.83 -25.66 -19.18
N ARG A 67 6.95 -24.37 -19.53
CA ARG A 67 6.55 -23.87 -20.85
C ARG A 67 7.49 -24.41 -21.94
N ASP A 68 6.95 -24.52 -23.14
CA ASP A 68 7.68 -24.95 -24.33
C ASP A 68 8.82 -23.98 -24.69
N SER A 69 9.84 -24.49 -25.39
CA SER A 69 11.05 -23.74 -25.76
C SER A 69 10.80 -22.64 -26.81
N ASP A 70 9.63 -22.64 -27.45
CA ASP A 70 9.15 -21.59 -28.36
C ASP A 70 8.44 -20.43 -27.65
N PHE A 71 8.38 -20.46 -26.31
CA PHE A 71 7.80 -19.37 -25.51
C PHE A 71 8.47 -18.02 -25.79
N ASP A 72 7.71 -17.06 -26.31
CA ASP A 72 8.15 -15.67 -26.50
C ASP A 72 7.62 -14.76 -25.38
N PRO A 73 8.49 -14.26 -24.49
CA PRO A 73 8.10 -13.34 -23.43
C PRO A 73 7.56 -11.99 -23.92
N GLN A 74 7.80 -11.61 -25.17
CA GLN A 74 7.24 -10.37 -25.74
C GLN A 74 5.75 -10.55 -26.01
N LEU A 75 5.38 -11.69 -26.61
CA LEU A 75 4.02 -12.03 -27.03
C LEU A 75 3.15 -12.57 -25.88
N ASP A 76 3.71 -13.37 -24.98
CA ASP A 76 3.01 -13.89 -23.80
C ASP A 76 3.37 -13.10 -22.53
N PRO A 77 2.43 -12.28 -21.99
CA PRO A 77 2.67 -11.49 -20.78
C PRO A 77 2.64 -12.32 -19.48
N PHE A 78 2.39 -13.64 -19.54
CA PHE A 78 2.17 -14.51 -18.38
C PHE A 78 3.15 -14.27 -17.21
N ILE A 79 4.47 -14.34 -17.47
CA ILE A 79 5.49 -14.16 -16.42
C ILE A 79 5.55 -12.73 -15.91
N ARG A 80 5.33 -11.72 -16.77
CA ARG A 80 5.28 -10.31 -16.34
C ARG A 80 4.10 -10.05 -15.42
N VAL A 81 2.93 -10.63 -15.73
CA VAL A 81 1.72 -10.53 -14.92
C VAL A 81 1.92 -11.26 -13.59
N LEU A 82 2.43 -12.50 -13.61
CA LEU A 82 2.72 -13.25 -12.38
C LEU A 82 3.75 -12.54 -11.49
N ALA A 83 4.80 -11.96 -12.05
CA ALA A 83 5.75 -11.17 -11.26
C ALA A 83 5.11 -9.91 -10.66
N GLY A 84 4.12 -9.31 -11.34
CA GLY A 84 3.32 -8.23 -10.76
C GLY A 84 2.52 -8.71 -9.54
N ARG A 85 1.86 -9.86 -9.66
CA ARG A 85 1.10 -10.50 -8.57
C ARG A 85 2.01 -10.90 -7.41
N LEU A 86 3.16 -11.51 -7.69
CA LEU A 86 4.13 -11.88 -6.67
C LEU A 86 4.61 -10.67 -5.86
N ARG A 87 4.94 -9.56 -6.53
CA ARG A 87 5.33 -8.32 -5.83
C ARG A 87 4.22 -7.79 -4.92
N ARG A 88 2.96 -7.83 -5.38
CA ARG A 88 1.80 -7.44 -4.55
C ARG A 88 1.56 -8.40 -3.39
N ALA A 89 1.74 -9.70 -3.60
CA ALA A 89 1.62 -10.71 -2.55
C ALA A 89 2.69 -10.53 -1.48
N LEU A 90 3.95 -10.27 -1.87
CA LEU A 90 5.03 -9.93 -0.95
C LEU A 90 4.78 -8.60 -0.24
N ASP A 91 4.42 -7.56 -0.99
CA ASP A 91 4.03 -6.27 -0.40
C ASP A 91 2.94 -6.48 0.66
N MET A 92 1.95 -7.32 0.39
CA MET A 92 0.88 -7.64 1.34
C MET A 92 1.29 -8.47 2.53
N TYR A 93 2.11 -9.48 2.32
CA TYR A 93 2.63 -10.31 3.40
C TYR A 93 3.33 -9.45 4.46
N TYR A 94 4.26 -8.59 4.00
CA TYR A 94 4.96 -7.65 4.88
C TYR A 94 4.07 -6.52 5.39
N TYR A 95 2.89 -6.34 4.80
CA TYR A 95 1.88 -5.41 5.26
C TYR A 95 0.95 -6.00 6.34
N THR A 96 0.91 -7.32 6.49
CA THR A 96 0.00 -7.98 7.43
C THR A 96 0.78 -8.85 8.41
N GLU A 97 0.83 -10.15 8.18
CA GLU A 97 1.37 -11.15 9.11
C GLU A 97 2.90 -11.09 9.21
N GLY A 98 3.58 -10.69 8.14
CA GLY A 98 5.04 -10.60 8.05
C GLY A 98 5.62 -9.26 8.52
N ALA A 99 4.82 -8.35 9.06
CA ALA A 99 5.25 -6.97 9.37
C ALA A 99 6.40 -6.86 10.38
N GLN A 100 6.63 -7.91 11.18
CA GLN A 100 7.69 -7.96 12.20
C GLN A 100 8.76 -9.00 11.90
N ASP A 101 8.70 -9.62 10.72
CA ASP A 101 9.67 -10.63 10.33
C ASP A 101 11.08 -10.04 10.18
N PRO A 102 12.14 -10.81 10.45
CA PRO A 102 13.51 -10.31 10.54
C PRO A 102 14.16 -9.99 9.17
N VAL A 103 13.62 -10.55 8.08
CA VAL A 103 14.14 -10.36 6.72
C VAL A 103 13.01 -9.88 5.82
N VAL A 104 13.28 -8.83 5.05
CA VAL A 104 12.39 -8.31 4.01
C VAL A 104 12.90 -8.75 2.65
N ILE A 105 12.08 -9.50 1.92
CA ILE A 105 12.34 -9.97 0.57
C ILE A 105 11.57 -9.10 -0.42
N LYS A 106 12.29 -8.40 -1.29
CA LYS A 106 11.71 -7.48 -2.27
C LYS A 106 12.08 -7.89 -3.69
N ILE A 107 11.16 -7.73 -4.64
CA ILE A 107 11.45 -7.93 -6.06
C ILE A 107 11.15 -6.63 -6.81
N SER A 108 12.19 -5.95 -7.28
CA SER A 108 12.06 -4.66 -7.96
C SER A 108 11.28 -4.74 -9.27
N LYS A 109 10.57 -3.67 -9.65
CA LYS A 109 9.84 -3.61 -10.93
C LYS A 109 10.85 -3.68 -12.08
N GLY A 110 10.63 -4.59 -13.03
CA GLY A 110 11.52 -4.80 -14.16
C GLY A 110 12.66 -5.80 -13.90
N SER A 111 12.82 -6.24 -12.65
CA SER A 111 13.71 -7.33 -12.26
C SER A 111 12.92 -8.55 -11.80
N TYR A 112 13.50 -9.74 -11.94
CA TYR A 112 13.00 -10.97 -11.33
C TYR A 112 13.87 -11.45 -10.16
N LYS A 113 15.07 -10.87 -10.00
CA LYS A 113 15.99 -11.15 -8.91
C LYS A 113 15.43 -10.58 -7.60
N PRO A 114 15.25 -11.39 -6.55
CA PRO A 114 14.95 -10.91 -5.20
C PRO A 114 16.14 -10.17 -4.59
N GLU A 115 15.81 -9.15 -3.82
CA GLU A 115 16.70 -8.33 -3.00
C GLU A 115 16.34 -8.57 -1.53
N PHE A 116 17.35 -8.72 -0.67
CA PHE A 116 17.18 -9.11 0.73
C PHE A 116 17.65 -8.00 1.66
N TYR A 117 16.83 -7.67 2.67
CA TYR A 117 17.11 -6.60 3.62
C TYR A 117 16.83 -7.05 5.06
N PRO A 118 17.65 -6.65 6.05
CA PRO A 118 17.28 -6.81 7.45
C PRO A 118 16.06 -5.95 7.78
N SER A 119 15.21 -6.43 8.67
CA SER A 119 14.01 -5.72 9.14
C SER A 119 14.31 -4.69 10.23
N GLU A 120 13.61 -3.55 10.21
CA GLU A 120 13.77 -2.45 11.18
C GLU A 120 13.49 -2.86 12.63
N SER A 121 12.74 -3.94 12.88
CA SER A 121 12.42 -4.42 14.24
C SER A 121 13.62 -5.04 14.97
N VAL A 122 14.69 -5.44 14.26
CA VAL A 122 15.83 -6.16 14.84
C VAL A 122 17.02 -5.23 15.17
N SER A 123 17.21 -4.13 14.43
CA SER A 123 18.35 -3.21 14.69
C SER A 123 18.23 -2.46 16.02
N SER A 124 17.03 -2.40 16.60
CA SER A 124 16.78 -1.79 17.91
C SER A 124 17.06 -2.76 19.08
N GLY A 125 17.15 -4.06 18.82
CA GLY A 125 17.33 -5.10 19.83
C GLY A 125 18.79 -5.50 20.06
N GLU A 126 19.63 -5.49 19.02
CA GLU A 126 21.03 -5.94 19.13
C GLU A 126 21.95 -4.92 19.82
N GLN A 127 21.64 -3.63 19.78
CA GLN A 127 22.38 -2.62 20.55
C GLN A 127 22.11 -2.69 22.07
N ALA A 128 21.02 -3.35 22.50
CA ALA A 128 20.69 -3.52 23.91
C ALA A 128 21.34 -4.76 24.56
N LEU A 129 21.89 -5.69 23.78
CA LEU A 129 22.42 -6.98 24.26
C LEU A 129 23.95 -7.08 24.24
N SER A 130 24.66 -6.09 23.67
CA SER A 130 26.13 -6.05 23.65
C SER A 130 26.77 -5.44 24.91
N GLY A 131 25.99 -4.89 25.85
CA GLY A 131 26.50 -4.19 27.03
C GLY A 131 26.54 -5.00 28.33
N ALA A 132 26.14 -6.27 28.32
CA ALA A 132 25.96 -7.06 29.54
C ALA A 132 26.65 -8.43 29.45
N LYS A 133 27.98 -8.42 29.32
CA LYS A 133 28.83 -9.57 29.67
C LYS A 133 30.12 -9.06 30.28
N GLU A 134 30.12 -8.86 31.59
CA GLU A 134 31.31 -9.09 32.42
C GLU A 134 30.91 -9.20 33.90
N SER A 135 31.54 -10.18 34.55
CA SER A 135 31.49 -10.47 35.99
C SER A 135 30.33 -11.32 36.52
N ALA A 136 30.51 -12.64 36.39
CA ALA A 136 30.14 -13.59 37.42
C ALA A 136 31.36 -13.79 38.34
N THR A 137 31.15 -14.14 39.62
CA THR A 137 31.79 -15.27 40.34
C THR A 137 31.33 -15.26 41.82
N GLU A 138 30.64 -16.34 42.23
CA GLU A 138 30.72 -17.06 43.54
C GLU A 138 30.20 -16.38 44.85
N THR A 139 29.55 -17.02 45.84
CA THR A 139 29.35 -18.43 46.24
C THR A 139 28.08 -18.60 47.09
N GLN A 140 27.62 -19.86 47.14
CA GLN A 140 26.68 -20.61 48.02
C GLN A 140 26.56 -20.11 49.48
N THR A 141 25.47 -20.32 50.25
CA THR A 141 24.95 -21.63 50.70
C THR A 141 23.52 -21.59 51.32
N GLU A 142 22.80 -22.70 51.08
CA GLU A 142 21.93 -23.51 51.98
C GLU A 142 20.52 -23.12 52.50
N ASN A 143 19.56 -23.96 52.06
CA ASN A 143 18.58 -24.79 52.80
C ASN A 143 17.47 -24.12 53.67
N SER A 144 16.17 -24.28 53.36
CA SER A 144 15.28 -25.46 53.46
C SER A 144 14.28 -25.32 54.63
N VAL A 145 13.01 -24.97 54.36
CA VAL A 145 11.78 -25.82 54.45
C VAL A 145 10.96 -25.70 55.77
N LYS A 146 9.77 -25.10 55.60
CA LYS A 146 8.40 -25.34 56.14
C LYS A 146 8.05 -25.33 57.66
N SER A 147 6.91 -24.64 57.89
CA SER A 147 5.80 -24.92 58.83
C SER A 147 6.06 -24.55 60.31
N THR A 148 5.19 -23.92 61.11
CA THR A 148 3.74 -23.66 61.06
C THR A 148 3.39 -22.59 62.13
N SER A 149 2.19 -22.00 62.00
CA SER A 149 1.40 -21.25 62.99
C SER A 149 1.67 -19.75 63.19
N ALA A 150 0.58 -18.98 63.07
CA ALA A 150 0.44 -17.57 63.43
C ALA A 150 -0.66 -17.48 64.52
N PRO A 151 -0.98 -16.31 65.11
CA PRO A 151 -0.32 -15.00 65.03
C PRO A 151 -0.13 -14.33 66.41
N LYS A 152 0.83 -13.40 66.57
CA LYS A 152 0.65 -12.20 67.43
C LYS A 152 1.42 -11.01 66.83
N THR A 153 0.69 -9.91 66.73
CA THR A 153 1.00 -8.64 66.05
C THR A 153 2.05 -7.80 66.80
N PHE A 154 3.15 -7.45 66.12
CA PHE A 154 3.96 -6.26 66.41
C PHE A 154 4.40 -5.62 65.09
N PHE A 155 3.95 -4.38 64.84
CA PHE A 155 4.13 -3.66 63.60
C PHE A 155 5.59 -3.16 63.49
N ASN A 156 6.42 -3.88 62.73
CA ASN A 156 7.85 -3.59 62.59
C ASN A 156 8.08 -2.41 61.62
N ARG A 157 8.62 -1.31 62.15
CA ARG A 157 9.03 -0.07 61.46
C ARG A 157 9.93 -0.29 60.22
N ARG A 158 10.57 -1.45 60.12
CA ARG A 158 11.39 -1.88 58.96
C ARG A 158 10.59 -2.24 57.71
N ILE A 159 9.35 -2.75 57.87
CA ILE A 159 8.47 -3.08 56.73
C ILE A 159 7.97 -1.79 56.06
N LEU A 160 7.68 -0.76 56.87
CA LEU A 160 7.27 0.55 56.35
C LEU A 160 8.38 1.21 55.51
N ILE A 161 9.64 1.09 55.93
CA ILE A 161 10.78 1.64 55.19
C ILE A 161 10.99 0.87 53.87
N ILE A 162 10.86 -0.46 53.86
CA ILE A 162 10.96 -1.25 52.62
C ILE A 162 9.82 -0.93 51.64
N LEU A 163 8.60 -0.69 52.14
CA LEU A 163 7.46 -0.24 51.34
C LEU A 163 7.66 1.18 50.78
N ILE A 164 8.22 2.10 51.57
CA ILE A 164 8.52 3.47 51.11
C ILE A 164 9.63 3.46 50.05
N VAL A 165 10.70 2.66 50.24
CA VAL A 165 11.79 2.55 49.26
C VAL A 165 11.29 1.83 47.99
N GLY A 166 10.51 0.77 48.12
CA GLY A 166 9.92 0.05 46.99
C GLY A 166 8.96 0.93 46.17
N THR A 167 8.14 1.74 46.83
CA THR A 167 7.26 2.70 46.15
C THR A 167 8.04 3.85 45.53
N ALA A 168 9.13 4.33 46.15
CA ALA A 168 10.01 5.34 45.56
C ALA A 168 10.74 4.82 44.31
N VAL A 169 11.19 3.56 44.30
CA VAL A 169 11.82 2.93 43.12
C VAL A 169 10.81 2.69 42.01
N LEU A 170 9.59 2.25 42.34
CA LEU A 170 8.51 2.12 41.36
C LEU A 170 8.07 3.49 40.82
N PHE A 171 8.06 4.52 41.67
CA PHE A 171 7.72 5.88 41.26
C PHE A 171 8.84 6.49 40.41
N LEU A 172 10.11 6.28 40.72
CA LEU A 172 11.25 6.72 39.90
C LEU A 172 11.35 5.92 38.59
N GLY A 173 11.03 4.63 38.61
CA GLY A 173 10.92 3.80 37.41
C GLY A 173 9.72 4.22 36.53
N PHE A 174 8.58 4.54 37.15
CA PHE A 174 7.41 5.07 36.46
C PHE A 174 7.65 6.49 35.94
N LEU A 175 8.33 7.35 36.70
CA LEU A 175 8.69 8.71 36.30
C LEU A 175 9.79 8.71 35.23
N GLY A 176 10.75 7.79 35.33
CA GLY A 176 11.74 7.52 34.29
C GLY A 176 11.08 6.98 33.02
N TRP A 177 10.14 6.06 33.14
CA TRP A 177 9.30 5.60 32.04
C TRP A 177 8.42 6.72 31.49
N LEU A 178 7.88 7.61 32.33
CA LEU A 178 7.09 8.78 31.91
C LEU A 178 7.96 9.81 31.19
N LEU A 179 9.22 10.00 31.61
CA LEU A 179 10.17 10.92 30.99
C LEU A 179 10.78 10.34 29.70
N LEU A 180 11.01 9.03 29.63
CA LEU A 180 11.46 8.31 28.43
C LEU A 180 10.32 8.16 27.40
N SER A 181 9.11 7.84 27.85
CA SER A 181 7.92 7.83 26.99
C SER A 181 7.50 9.24 26.57
N SER A 182 7.73 10.26 27.40
CA SER A 182 7.62 11.67 27.04
C SER A 182 8.65 12.06 25.98
N GLN A 183 9.91 11.65 26.07
CA GLN A 183 10.89 11.94 25.00
C GLN A 183 10.56 11.27 23.66
N ASN A 184 9.99 10.06 23.68
CA ASN A 184 9.51 9.39 22.46
C ASN A 184 8.14 9.90 21.97
N SER A 185 7.33 10.51 22.83
CA SER A 185 6.01 11.06 22.48
C SER A 185 6.00 12.58 22.25
N ALA A 186 7.11 13.27 22.53
CA ALA A 186 7.25 14.73 22.47
C ALA A 186 8.38 15.21 21.55
N ARG A 187 8.64 14.51 20.43
CA ARG A 187 8.96 15.28 19.21
C ARG A 187 7.63 15.81 18.70
N GLY A 188 7.27 17.02 19.13
CA GLY A 188 6.13 17.71 18.55
C GLY A 188 6.34 17.80 17.05
N ASN A 189 5.62 16.99 16.27
CA ASN A 189 5.55 17.21 14.85
C ASN A 189 4.92 18.60 14.72
N LEU A 190 5.69 19.58 14.23
CA LEU A 190 5.22 20.97 14.06
C LEU A 190 3.93 21.00 13.22
N TYR A 191 3.71 19.93 12.46
CA TYR A 191 2.57 19.67 11.62
C TYR A 191 1.76 18.50 12.17
N ASN A 192 0.44 18.64 12.28
CA ASN A 192 -0.48 17.53 12.57
C ASN A 192 -0.62 16.54 11.40
N LYS A 193 0.25 16.62 10.39
CA LYS A 193 0.26 15.78 9.19
C LYS A 193 1.69 15.35 8.89
N PRO A 194 1.91 14.25 8.15
CA PRO A 194 3.22 13.91 7.62
C PRO A 194 3.80 15.11 6.86
N SER A 195 5.10 15.34 6.97
CA SER A 195 5.77 16.49 6.36
C SER A 195 6.85 16.07 5.36
N VAL A 196 6.89 16.75 4.22
CA VAL A 196 7.82 16.46 3.12
C VAL A 196 8.58 17.73 2.77
N ILE A 197 9.90 17.64 2.67
CA ILE A 197 10.74 18.72 2.13
C ILE A 197 11.42 18.29 0.83
N VAL A 198 11.54 19.22 -0.11
CA VAL A 198 12.35 19.03 -1.32
C VAL A 198 13.68 19.74 -1.10
N LEU A 199 14.77 18.99 -1.13
CA LEU A 199 16.14 19.49 -0.98
C LEU A 199 16.76 19.82 -2.35
N PRO A 200 17.76 20.71 -2.39
CA PRO A 200 18.60 20.86 -3.58
C PRO A 200 19.16 19.53 -4.03
N LEU A 201 19.11 19.27 -5.34
CA LEU A 201 19.77 18.12 -5.94
C LEU A 201 21.26 18.42 -6.09
N LYS A 202 22.13 17.46 -5.80
CA LYS A 202 23.57 17.65 -5.88
C LYS A 202 24.03 17.69 -7.35
N ASN A 203 24.66 18.79 -7.77
CA ASN A 203 25.28 18.90 -9.09
C ASN A 203 26.63 18.17 -9.14
N LEU A 204 26.75 17.22 -10.06
CA LEU A 204 28.00 16.49 -10.31
C LEU A 204 28.70 16.93 -11.60
N SER A 205 28.18 17.94 -12.30
CA SER A 205 28.62 18.36 -13.65
C SER A 205 29.37 19.69 -13.69
N GLN A 206 29.42 20.44 -12.58
CA GLN A 206 29.92 21.83 -12.50
C GLN A 206 29.30 22.82 -13.52
N ASP A 207 28.19 22.47 -14.18
CA ASP A 207 27.47 23.31 -15.14
C ASP A 207 26.44 24.21 -14.40
N ALA A 208 26.70 25.52 -14.35
CA ALA A 208 25.86 26.50 -13.65
C ALA A 208 24.50 26.75 -14.33
N GLN A 209 24.39 26.59 -15.64
CA GLN A 209 23.11 26.70 -16.34
C GLN A 209 22.23 25.50 -15.98
N LEU A 210 22.84 24.31 -15.89
CA LEU A 210 22.16 23.10 -15.45
C LEU A 210 21.70 23.18 -13.98
N GLU A 211 22.49 23.82 -13.11
CA GLU A 211 22.11 24.10 -11.72
C GLU A 211 20.79 24.87 -11.64
N SER A 212 20.68 25.96 -12.42
CA SER A 212 19.48 26.80 -12.46
C SER A 212 18.24 26.02 -12.94
N PHE A 213 18.42 25.17 -13.94
CA PHE A 213 17.37 24.25 -14.42
C PHE A 213 16.92 23.28 -13.32
N MET A 214 17.84 22.75 -12.51
CA MET A 214 17.50 21.84 -11.42
C MET A 214 16.83 22.52 -10.23
N HIS A 215 17.13 23.79 -9.97
CA HIS A 215 16.38 24.60 -9.02
C HIS A 215 14.93 24.83 -9.47
N SER A 216 14.69 25.04 -10.77
CA SER A 216 13.33 25.10 -11.35
C SER A 216 12.58 23.80 -11.11
N LEU A 217 13.19 22.66 -11.43
CA LEU A 217 12.62 21.34 -11.19
C LEU A 217 12.25 21.12 -9.71
N ALA A 218 13.16 21.44 -8.77
CA ALA A 218 12.91 21.30 -7.34
C ALA A 218 11.76 22.19 -6.84
N THR A 219 11.67 23.42 -7.35
CA THR A 219 10.56 24.34 -7.07
C THR A 219 9.23 23.79 -7.62
N ASN A 220 9.25 23.27 -8.84
CA ASN A 220 8.09 22.67 -9.49
C ASN A 220 7.60 21.43 -8.73
N LEU A 221 8.52 20.58 -8.25
CA LEU A 221 8.22 19.45 -7.36
C LEU A 221 7.53 19.89 -6.07
N SER A 222 8.09 20.88 -5.36
CA SER A 222 7.49 21.42 -4.12
C SER A 222 6.07 21.94 -4.37
N ASN A 223 5.88 22.73 -5.43
CA ASN A 223 4.57 23.26 -5.81
C ASN A 223 3.56 22.18 -6.17
N ARG A 224 3.95 21.13 -6.91
CA ARG A 224 3.06 20.04 -7.28
C ARG A 224 2.72 19.14 -6.09
N LEU A 225 3.69 18.82 -5.24
CA LEU A 225 3.48 18.07 -4.01
C LEU A 225 2.52 18.80 -3.07
N SER A 226 2.55 20.13 -3.02
CA SER A 226 1.65 20.92 -2.16
C SER A 226 0.16 20.76 -2.49
N ARG A 227 -0.17 20.24 -3.69
CA ARG A 227 -1.55 19.97 -4.11
C ARG A 227 -2.13 18.71 -3.47
N PHE A 228 -1.31 17.87 -2.84
CA PHE A 228 -1.76 16.69 -2.12
C PHE A 228 -2.10 17.08 -0.68
N LYS A 229 -3.36 16.89 -0.28
CA LYS A 229 -3.86 17.30 1.04
C LYS A 229 -3.39 16.39 2.19
N ASP A 230 -2.73 15.28 1.87
CA ASP A 230 -2.38 14.18 2.77
C ASP A 230 -1.11 14.44 3.60
N PHE A 231 -0.30 15.39 3.19
CA PHE A 231 0.94 15.78 3.87
C PHE A 231 1.19 17.28 3.68
N VAL A 232 2.03 17.85 4.55
CA VAL A 232 2.50 19.23 4.43
C VAL A 232 3.79 19.23 3.61
N VAL A 233 3.92 20.20 2.71
CA VAL A 233 5.15 20.40 1.96
C VAL A 233 5.86 21.64 2.46
N ILE A 234 7.12 21.47 2.85
CA ILE A 234 8.01 22.56 3.22
C ILE A 234 8.59 23.15 1.93
N SER A 235 8.53 24.48 1.83
CA SER A 235 8.98 25.22 0.64
C SER A 235 10.44 24.92 0.30
N TYR A 236 10.69 24.70 -0.98
CA TYR A 236 12.05 24.54 -1.53
C TYR A 236 12.97 25.72 -1.17
N TYR A 237 12.46 26.96 -1.19
CA TYR A 237 13.24 28.14 -0.85
C TYR A 237 13.73 28.12 0.60
N SER A 238 12.92 27.60 1.52
CA SER A 238 13.32 27.43 2.93
C SER A 238 14.43 26.39 3.05
N ALA A 239 14.32 25.27 2.32
CA ALA A 239 15.35 24.24 2.27
C ALA A 239 16.68 24.80 1.74
N ARG A 240 16.63 25.52 0.62
CA ARG A 240 17.79 26.14 -0.01
C ARG A 240 18.48 27.14 0.92
N SER A 241 17.73 28.01 1.58
CA SER A 241 18.31 28.97 2.52
C SER A 241 19.02 28.29 3.71
N MET A 242 18.61 27.08 4.10
CA MET A 242 19.30 26.30 5.15
C MET A 242 20.59 25.65 4.62
N ASP A 243 20.59 25.23 3.36
CA ASP A 243 21.75 24.63 2.68
C ASP A 243 22.85 25.68 2.43
N ASP A 244 22.48 26.86 1.92
CA ASP A 244 23.39 27.98 1.64
C ASP A 244 24.14 28.50 2.89
N LYS A 245 23.59 28.25 4.09
CA LYS A 245 24.19 28.65 5.38
C LYS A 245 25.24 27.66 5.90
N GLY A 246 25.51 26.55 5.18
CA GLY A 246 26.47 25.53 5.60
C GLY A 246 26.04 24.76 6.85
N THR A 247 24.76 24.84 7.23
CA THR A 247 24.18 24.09 8.34
C THR A 247 24.05 22.62 7.98
N ASP A 248 24.21 21.71 8.95
CA ASP A 248 23.79 20.32 8.77
C ASP A 248 22.27 20.28 8.60
N ILE A 249 21.85 20.30 7.34
CA ILE A 249 20.45 20.41 6.94
C ILE A 249 19.64 19.22 7.47
N PHE A 250 20.19 18.01 7.43
CA PHE A 250 19.48 16.81 7.89
C PHE A 250 19.28 16.83 9.40
N THR A 251 20.27 17.27 10.17
CA THR A 251 20.11 17.44 11.62
C THR A 251 19.12 18.55 11.97
N THR A 252 19.12 19.65 11.21
CA THR A 252 18.13 20.72 11.36
C THR A 252 16.72 20.22 11.07
N LEU A 253 16.52 19.50 9.97
CA LEU A 253 15.21 18.96 9.58
C LEU A 253 14.66 17.95 10.60
N ARG A 254 15.52 17.08 11.12
CA ARG A 254 15.14 16.16 12.22
C ARG A 254 14.72 16.90 13.48
N LYS A 255 15.41 17.99 13.83
CA LYS A 255 15.03 18.85 14.97
C LYS A 255 13.70 19.57 14.75
N LEU A 256 13.42 19.96 13.51
CA LEU A 256 12.15 20.57 13.11
C LEU A 256 10.99 19.56 12.98
N GLY A 257 11.25 18.27 13.18
CA GLY A 257 10.25 17.22 13.08
C GLY A 257 9.80 16.93 11.65
N VAL A 258 10.66 17.16 10.65
CA VAL A 258 10.34 16.83 9.26
C VAL A 258 10.40 15.32 9.06
N ASP A 259 9.37 14.72 8.46
CA ASP A 259 9.26 13.27 8.31
C ASP A 259 10.02 12.73 7.10
N TYR A 260 9.93 13.41 5.96
CA TYR A 260 10.49 12.95 4.70
C TYR A 260 11.29 14.01 3.96
N ALA A 261 12.40 13.61 3.33
CA ALA A 261 13.19 14.47 2.45
C ALA A 261 13.32 13.85 1.04
N LEU A 262 12.93 14.63 0.02
CA LEU A 262 13.20 14.35 -1.37
C LEU A 262 14.52 15.01 -1.76
N THR A 263 15.51 14.22 -2.17
CA THR A 263 16.84 14.70 -2.56
C THR A 263 17.39 13.84 -3.69
N GLY A 264 18.63 14.06 -4.09
CA GLY A 264 19.25 13.32 -5.17
C GLY A 264 20.46 14.03 -5.76
N SER A 265 20.81 13.62 -6.97
CA SER A 265 21.92 14.20 -7.73
C SER A 265 21.59 14.24 -9.21
N PHE A 266 22.34 15.06 -9.93
CA PHE A 266 22.25 15.08 -11.39
C PHE A 266 23.63 15.21 -12.00
N ILE A 267 23.79 14.57 -13.15
CA ILE A 267 24.98 14.65 -13.98
C ILE A 267 24.60 14.80 -15.45
N LYS A 268 25.32 15.65 -16.16
CA LYS A 268 25.22 15.82 -17.60
C LYS A 268 26.54 15.40 -18.23
N ILE A 269 26.47 14.42 -19.11
CA ILE A 269 27.59 13.98 -19.94
C ILE A 269 27.18 14.25 -21.39
N ASN A 270 27.85 15.20 -22.03
CA ASN A 270 27.44 15.76 -23.33
C ASN A 270 25.98 16.28 -23.28
N ASN A 271 25.06 15.68 -24.04
CA ASN A 271 23.64 16.02 -24.03
C ASN A 271 22.80 15.04 -23.18
N LEU A 272 23.39 14.01 -22.59
CA LEU A 272 22.65 13.06 -21.75
C LEU A 272 22.59 13.60 -20.32
N LEU A 273 21.40 13.99 -19.90
CA LEU A 273 21.09 14.32 -18.51
C LEU A 273 20.65 13.06 -17.78
N ARG A 274 21.35 12.75 -16.70
CA ARG A 274 20.92 11.76 -15.69
C ARG A 274 20.52 12.50 -14.42
N VAL A 275 19.33 12.19 -13.92
CA VAL A 275 18.81 12.68 -12.63
C VAL A 275 18.50 11.47 -11.76
N ASP A 276 19.20 11.34 -10.65
CA ASP A 276 18.93 10.36 -9.62
C ASP A 276 18.15 11.05 -8.49
N VAL A 277 16.98 10.52 -8.13
CA VAL A 277 16.11 11.08 -7.10
C VAL A 277 15.79 10.01 -6.07
N GLN A 278 15.77 10.39 -4.80
CA GLN A 278 15.49 9.52 -3.68
C GLN A 278 14.62 10.20 -2.63
N LEU A 279 13.77 9.40 -1.97
CA LEU A 279 12.97 9.82 -0.83
C LEU A 279 13.52 9.13 0.43
N LEU A 280 13.86 9.94 1.42
CA LEU A 280 14.38 9.50 2.70
C LEU A 280 13.31 9.65 3.79
N ASN A 281 13.17 8.65 4.65
CA ASN A 281 12.49 8.78 5.93
C ASN A 281 13.51 9.35 6.93
N LEU A 282 13.30 10.58 7.40
CA LEU A 282 14.25 11.27 8.27
C LEU A 282 14.22 10.77 9.72
N ASN A 283 13.16 10.05 10.11
CA ASN A 283 13.03 9.45 11.43
C ASN A 283 13.89 8.18 11.54
N THR A 284 13.90 7.35 10.50
CA THR A 284 14.67 6.08 10.45
C THR A 284 15.99 6.21 9.69
N ASN A 285 16.20 7.34 9.01
CA ASN A 285 17.33 7.60 8.11
C ASN A 285 17.42 6.60 6.93
N GLN A 286 16.30 5.98 6.55
CA GLN A 286 16.25 5.02 5.46
C GLN A 286 15.83 5.65 4.13
N GLN A 287 16.37 5.13 3.04
CA GLN A 287 15.86 5.41 1.70
C GLN A 287 14.65 4.51 1.40
N ILE A 288 13.45 5.10 1.41
CA ILE A 288 12.20 4.36 1.17
C ILE A 288 11.82 4.30 -0.31
N TRP A 289 12.40 5.16 -1.15
CA TRP A 289 12.24 5.12 -2.60
C TRP A 289 13.41 5.77 -3.34
N GLY A 290 13.65 5.32 -4.57
CA GLY A 290 14.59 5.93 -5.50
C GLY A 290 14.18 5.70 -6.96
N SER A 291 14.61 6.60 -7.84
CA SER A 291 14.42 6.47 -9.29
C SER A 291 15.48 7.25 -10.06
N ARG A 292 15.77 6.75 -11.26
CA ARG A 292 16.71 7.37 -12.21
C ARG A 292 15.95 7.78 -13.47
N PHE A 293 16.22 9.01 -13.92
CA PHE A 293 15.72 9.56 -15.17
C PHE A 293 16.89 9.87 -16.09
N GLU A 294 16.86 9.34 -17.31
CA GLU A 294 17.86 9.62 -18.34
C GLU A 294 17.17 10.25 -19.55
N ARG A 295 17.57 11.47 -19.91
CA ARG A 295 16.96 12.23 -21.01
C ARG A 295 18.04 12.93 -21.83
N THR A 296 17.85 12.95 -23.14
CA THR A 296 18.70 13.76 -24.02
C THR A 296 18.20 15.19 -24.03
N LEU A 297 19.02 16.13 -23.57
CA LEU A 297 18.73 17.55 -23.52
C LEU A 297 18.81 18.19 -24.91
N THR A 298 17.79 18.96 -25.24
CA THR A 298 17.77 19.90 -26.35
C THR A 298 17.17 21.22 -25.86
N VAL A 299 17.47 22.33 -26.55
CA VAL A 299 16.93 23.65 -26.16
C VAL A 299 15.40 23.65 -26.12
N ASN A 300 14.75 22.86 -26.98
CA ASN A 300 13.29 22.83 -27.12
C ASN A 300 12.57 21.91 -26.11
N ASN A 301 13.29 21.01 -25.43
CA ASN A 301 12.65 19.99 -24.59
C ASN A 301 12.86 20.17 -23.07
N LEU A 302 13.62 21.17 -22.64
CA LEU A 302 13.92 21.43 -21.22
C LEU A 302 12.66 21.47 -20.34
N PHE A 303 11.67 22.30 -20.68
CA PHE A 303 10.43 22.40 -19.92
C PHE A 303 9.59 21.12 -19.94
N SER A 304 9.58 20.42 -21.08
CA SER A 304 8.85 19.15 -21.21
C SER A 304 9.47 18.05 -20.36
N ILE A 305 10.80 17.99 -20.28
CA ILE A 305 11.54 17.07 -19.42
C ILE A 305 11.29 17.40 -17.95
N GLU A 306 11.35 18.68 -17.58
CA GLU A 306 11.06 19.13 -16.21
C GLU A 306 9.65 18.70 -15.77
N ASP A 307 8.65 19.00 -16.60
CA ASP A 307 7.25 18.68 -16.33
C ASP A 307 7.01 17.17 -16.27
N GLU A 308 7.64 16.40 -17.17
CA GLU A 308 7.59 14.94 -17.17
C GLU A 308 8.17 14.33 -15.89
N ILE A 309 9.40 14.74 -15.52
CA ILE A 309 10.09 14.26 -14.32
C ILE A 309 9.28 14.63 -13.08
N ALA A 310 8.85 15.89 -12.97
CA ALA A 310 8.06 16.36 -11.83
C ALA A 310 6.75 15.58 -11.67
N LYS A 311 6.00 15.38 -12.76
CA LYS A 311 4.75 14.59 -12.74
C LYS A 311 4.98 13.15 -12.29
N ASN A 312 6.03 12.50 -12.79
CA ASN A 312 6.34 11.11 -12.44
C ASN A 312 6.69 10.97 -10.95
N ILE A 313 7.56 11.83 -10.42
CA ILE A 313 8.00 11.78 -9.02
C ILE A 313 6.81 12.02 -8.09
N VAL A 314 6.05 13.09 -8.34
CA VAL A 314 4.92 13.52 -7.51
C VAL A 314 3.86 12.42 -7.40
N ASN A 315 3.49 11.79 -8.51
CA ASN A 315 2.49 10.72 -8.49
C ASN A 315 2.99 9.45 -7.80
N ARG A 316 4.29 9.18 -7.87
CA ARG A 316 4.90 8.01 -7.22
C ARG A 316 5.00 8.16 -5.70
N ILE A 317 5.32 9.38 -5.24
CA ILE A 317 5.56 9.67 -3.82
C ILE A 317 4.27 10.08 -3.12
N GLY A 318 3.59 11.10 -3.66
CA GLY A 318 2.52 11.81 -3.00
C GLY A 318 1.11 11.32 -3.31
N GLY A 319 0.95 10.47 -4.33
CA GLY A 319 -0.36 9.88 -4.67
C GLY A 319 -1.01 9.17 -3.49
N GLY A 320 -2.33 9.02 -3.51
CA GLY A 320 -3.05 8.29 -2.45
C GLY A 320 -2.60 6.83 -2.28
N TYR A 321 -1.90 6.28 -3.27
CA TYR A 321 -1.30 4.95 -3.27
C TYR A 321 0.24 5.03 -3.44
N GLY A 322 0.81 6.21 -3.23
CA GLY A 322 2.23 6.49 -3.35
C GLY A 322 3.04 5.96 -2.18
N VAL A 323 4.36 6.12 -2.28
CA VAL A 323 5.33 5.59 -1.30
C VAL A 323 5.02 6.06 0.12
N ILE A 324 4.69 7.35 0.32
CA ILE A 324 4.40 7.89 1.66
C ILE A 324 3.18 7.22 2.28
N SER A 325 2.09 7.04 1.53
CA SER A 325 0.88 6.41 2.06
C SER A 325 1.11 4.95 2.45
N ARG A 326 1.94 4.23 1.68
CA ARG A 326 2.32 2.85 1.99
C ARG A 326 3.15 2.79 3.26
N GLU A 327 4.19 3.62 3.34
CA GLU A 327 5.10 3.72 4.48
C GLU A 327 4.34 4.02 5.79
N LEU A 328 3.49 5.06 5.78
CA LEU A 328 2.70 5.44 6.94
C LEU A 328 1.85 4.30 7.45
N THR A 329 1.32 3.48 6.55
CA THR A 329 0.51 2.38 7.02
C THR A 329 1.34 1.20 7.50
N SER A 330 2.45 0.88 6.83
CA SER A 330 3.38 -0.15 7.30
C SER A 330 3.86 0.15 8.73
N ALA A 331 4.28 1.40 8.99
CA ALA A 331 4.65 1.85 10.33
C ALA A 331 3.49 1.80 11.33
N SER A 332 2.25 1.84 10.85
CA SER A 332 1.05 1.80 11.69
C SER A 332 0.61 0.38 12.05
N ILE A 333 1.09 -0.68 11.37
CA ILE A 333 0.57 -2.06 11.53
C ILE A 333 0.60 -2.52 13.00
N SER A 334 1.67 -2.20 13.71
CA SER A 334 1.88 -2.58 15.12
C SER A 334 0.92 -1.87 16.10
N LYS A 335 0.37 -0.71 15.71
CA LYS A 335 -0.60 0.04 16.52
C LYS A 335 -1.96 -0.64 16.47
N ARG A 336 -2.75 -0.52 17.56
CA ARG A 336 -4.15 -0.95 17.51
C ARG A 336 -4.93 -0.03 16.57
N PRO A 337 -5.94 -0.54 15.83
CA PRO A 337 -6.71 0.29 14.91
C PRO A 337 -7.38 1.50 15.58
N THR A 338 -7.75 1.37 16.85
CA THR A 338 -8.34 2.44 17.68
C THR A 338 -7.36 3.51 18.14
N GLN A 339 -6.05 3.29 17.96
CA GLN A 339 -4.99 4.24 18.33
C GLN A 339 -4.46 5.01 17.11
N LEU A 340 -4.93 4.68 15.90
CA LEU A 340 -4.49 5.34 14.69
C LEU A 340 -5.02 6.77 14.62
N GLY A 341 -4.13 7.71 14.30
CA GLY A 341 -4.51 9.06 13.94
C GLY A 341 -5.28 9.09 12.62
N VAL A 342 -5.91 10.22 12.30
CA VAL A 342 -6.78 10.33 11.11
C VAL A 342 -6.00 10.05 9.80
N PHE A 343 -4.75 10.49 9.70
CA PHE A 343 -3.89 10.21 8.53
C PHE A 343 -3.56 8.72 8.39
N GLU A 344 -3.27 8.04 9.50
CA GLU A 344 -2.98 6.61 9.50
C GLU A 344 -4.25 5.80 9.15
N ALA A 345 -5.42 6.22 9.62
CA ALA A 345 -6.70 5.63 9.25
C ALA A 345 -7.01 5.81 7.74
N ILE A 346 -6.77 7.00 7.20
CA ILE A 346 -6.88 7.29 5.75
C ILE A 346 -5.92 6.41 4.94
N ALA A 347 -4.66 6.29 5.37
CA ALA A 347 -3.66 5.45 4.72
C ALA A 347 -4.06 3.96 4.75
N THR A 348 -4.58 3.50 5.88
CA THR A 348 -5.15 2.14 6.04
C THR A 348 -6.31 1.88 5.10
N PHE A 349 -7.23 2.84 4.95
CA PHE A 349 -8.30 2.73 3.99
C PHE A 349 -7.80 2.62 2.55
N ARG A 350 -6.77 3.38 2.17
CA ARG A 350 -6.20 3.32 0.80
C ARG A 350 -5.56 1.98 0.52
N ALA A 351 -4.87 1.39 1.50
CA ALA A 351 -4.37 0.04 1.33
C ALA A 351 -5.50 -0.98 1.23
N TYR A 352 -6.54 -0.87 2.05
CA TYR A 352 -7.74 -1.68 1.87
C TYR A 352 -8.30 -1.52 0.46
N ASP A 353 -8.46 -0.29 -0.05
CA ASP A 353 -9.01 -0.06 -1.39
C ASP A 353 -8.14 -0.67 -2.49
N TYR A 354 -6.81 -0.68 -2.30
CA TYR A 354 -5.88 -1.28 -3.26
C TYR A 354 -5.88 -2.81 -3.24
N TYR A 355 -5.92 -3.42 -2.06
CA TYR A 355 -5.72 -4.86 -1.87
C TYR A 355 -7.01 -5.66 -1.62
N LEU A 356 -8.05 -5.00 -1.11
CA LEU A 356 -9.40 -5.52 -0.85
C LEU A 356 -9.44 -6.78 0.02
N THR A 357 -8.64 -6.85 1.08
CA THR A 357 -8.66 -7.99 2.01
C THR A 357 -9.57 -7.75 3.23
N PRO A 358 -10.12 -8.81 3.85
CA PRO A 358 -10.95 -8.69 5.06
C PRO A 358 -10.23 -8.05 6.25
N GLU A 359 -8.94 -8.33 6.43
CA GLU A 359 -8.12 -7.82 7.54
C GLU A 359 -7.97 -6.30 7.42
N LEU A 360 -7.65 -5.83 6.21
CA LEU A 360 -7.53 -4.40 5.92
C LEU A 360 -8.87 -3.69 6.00
N TYR A 361 -9.95 -4.34 5.56
CA TYR A 361 -11.30 -3.82 5.72
C TYR A 361 -11.60 -3.55 7.19
N ASN A 362 -11.43 -4.56 8.05
CA ASN A 362 -11.70 -4.45 9.48
C ASN A 362 -10.83 -3.38 10.15
N ARG A 363 -9.55 -3.34 9.79
CA ARG A 363 -8.61 -2.34 10.30
C ARG A 363 -9.01 -0.92 9.90
N ALA A 364 -9.31 -0.70 8.62
CA ALA A 364 -9.75 0.59 8.09
C ALA A 364 -11.10 1.02 8.69
N PHE A 365 -12.02 0.07 8.88
CA PHE A 365 -13.34 0.34 9.44
C PHE A 365 -13.25 0.82 10.88
N ILE A 366 -12.53 0.11 11.74
CA ILE A 366 -12.35 0.48 13.14
C ILE A 366 -11.60 1.81 13.26
N SER A 367 -10.52 1.99 12.49
CA SER A 367 -9.71 3.21 12.56
C SER A 367 -10.45 4.44 12.05
N LEU A 368 -11.21 4.33 10.95
CA LEU A 368 -12.02 5.43 10.43
C LEU A 368 -13.21 5.76 11.35
N GLN A 369 -13.83 4.78 12.00
CA GLN A 369 -14.84 5.03 13.03
C GLN A 369 -14.27 5.85 14.20
N GLN A 370 -13.02 5.61 14.58
CA GLN A 370 -12.35 6.41 15.60
C GLN A 370 -11.96 7.79 15.04
N ALA A 371 -11.41 7.85 13.82
CA ALA A 371 -10.98 9.08 13.18
C ALA A 371 -12.10 10.11 13.08
N VAL A 372 -13.32 9.71 12.68
CA VAL A 372 -14.45 10.63 12.57
C VAL A 372 -15.01 11.09 13.93
N LYS A 373 -14.69 10.39 15.02
CA LYS A 373 -14.99 10.84 16.39
C LYS A 373 -13.97 11.87 16.86
N THR A 374 -12.69 11.65 16.56
CA THR A 374 -11.59 12.53 16.97
C THR A 374 -11.56 13.81 16.14
N GLU A 375 -11.75 13.74 14.81
CA GLU A 375 -11.85 14.89 13.91
C GLU A 375 -13.20 14.91 13.18
N PRO A 376 -14.29 15.32 13.84
CA PRO A 376 -15.65 15.25 13.29
C PRO A 376 -15.89 16.18 12.08
N ASN A 377 -14.95 17.07 11.79
CA ASN A 377 -14.98 18.00 10.66
C ASN A 377 -14.12 17.53 9.46
N ASN A 378 -13.48 16.36 9.54
CA ASN A 378 -12.69 15.82 8.43
C ASN A 378 -13.61 15.17 7.38
N ALA A 379 -13.92 15.91 6.31
CA ALA A 379 -14.82 15.45 5.25
C ALA A 379 -14.35 14.16 4.57
N LEU A 380 -13.05 14.03 4.29
CA LEU A 380 -12.47 12.86 3.63
C LEU A 380 -12.61 11.60 4.49
N ALA A 381 -12.37 11.69 5.80
CA ALA A 381 -12.54 10.55 6.71
C ALA A 381 -14.01 10.07 6.74
N TRP A 382 -14.97 11.00 6.75
CA TRP A 382 -16.40 10.66 6.62
C TRP A 382 -16.72 10.00 5.28
N ALA A 383 -16.17 10.50 4.18
CA ALA A 383 -16.35 9.91 2.85
C ALA A 383 -15.82 8.47 2.80
N MET A 384 -14.59 8.25 3.28
CA MET A 384 -13.97 6.92 3.33
C MET A 384 -14.73 5.94 4.22
N LEU A 385 -15.21 6.38 5.39
CA LEU A 385 -16.07 5.56 6.24
C LEU A 385 -17.39 5.21 5.51
N GLY A 386 -17.95 6.17 4.77
CA GLY A 386 -19.09 5.95 3.90
C GLY A 386 -18.83 4.89 2.82
N ASN A 387 -17.66 4.91 2.20
CA ASN A 387 -17.27 3.89 1.22
C ASN A 387 -17.18 2.50 1.86
N LEU A 388 -16.60 2.36 3.06
CA LEU A 388 -16.55 1.07 3.74
C LEU A 388 -17.95 0.52 4.03
N TYR A 389 -18.89 1.39 4.45
CA TYR A 389 -20.29 1.00 4.60
C TYR A 389 -20.95 0.59 3.28
N LEU A 390 -20.68 1.30 2.18
CA LEU A 390 -21.17 0.90 0.86
C LEU A 390 -20.56 -0.45 0.43
N ASN A 391 -19.26 -0.67 0.62
CA ASN A 391 -18.60 -1.94 0.35
C ASN A 391 -19.17 -3.08 1.19
N ALA A 392 -19.49 -2.84 2.47
CA ALA A 392 -20.17 -3.83 3.28
C ALA A 392 -21.51 -4.25 2.69
N TYR A 393 -22.26 -3.29 2.15
CA TYR A 393 -23.53 -3.55 1.47
C TYR A 393 -23.34 -4.31 0.15
N THR A 394 -22.48 -3.81 -0.74
CA THR A 394 -22.33 -4.30 -2.12
C THR A 394 -21.52 -5.58 -2.23
N LEU A 395 -20.56 -5.82 -1.32
CA LEU A 395 -19.77 -7.05 -1.24
C LEU A 395 -20.36 -8.06 -0.25
N GLY A 396 -21.39 -7.67 0.52
CA GLY A 396 -22.07 -8.54 1.47
C GLY A 396 -21.19 -8.93 2.66
N ILE A 397 -20.44 -7.97 3.22
CA ILE A 397 -19.65 -8.16 4.44
C ILE A 397 -20.60 -8.32 5.62
N ALA A 398 -20.47 -9.41 6.36
CA ALA A 398 -21.36 -9.75 7.46
C ALA A 398 -21.15 -8.83 8.68
N GLY A 399 -22.17 -8.77 9.56
CA GLY A 399 -22.08 -8.09 10.85
C GLY A 399 -22.26 -6.57 10.82
N ILE A 400 -22.69 -5.99 9.70
CA ILE A 400 -22.91 -4.54 9.58
C ILE A 400 -24.37 -4.25 9.20
N ASP A 401 -25.19 -4.01 10.22
CA ASP A 401 -26.59 -3.67 10.02
C ASP A 401 -26.77 -2.30 9.38
N SER A 402 -27.73 -2.24 8.46
CA SER A 402 -28.10 -1.00 7.75
C SER A 402 -26.91 -0.32 7.07
N ALA A 403 -25.94 -1.11 6.58
CA ALA A 403 -24.71 -0.63 5.96
C ALA A 403 -24.98 0.45 4.90
N PHE A 404 -25.94 0.21 4.01
CA PHE A 404 -26.29 1.17 2.94
C PHE A 404 -26.74 2.54 3.49
N SER A 405 -27.65 2.56 4.48
CA SER A 405 -28.16 3.82 5.03
C SER A 405 -27.10 4.57 5.84
N LYS A 406 -26.23 3.85 6.57
CA LYS A 406 -25.05 4.44 7.25
C LYS A 406 -24.06 5.02 6.25
N GLY A 407 -23.82 4.34 5.13
CA GLY A 407 -22.99 4.84 4.03
C GLY A 407 -23.51 6.17 3.48
N ILE A 408 -24.81 6.24 3.17
CA ILE A 408 -25.47 7.47 2.72
C ILE A 408 -25.32 8.61 3.74
N GLN A 409 -25.49 8.33 5.03
CA GLN A 409 -25.35 9.35 6.08
C GLN A 409 -23.92 9.90 6.15
N CYS A 410 -22.91 9.03 6.06
CA CYS A 410 -21.51 9.42 6.05
C CYS A 410 -21.16 10.27 4.83
N ILE A 411 -21.59 9.85 3.63
CA ILE A 411 -21.34 10.59 2.37
C ILE A 411 -22.01 11.97 2.43
N ARG A 412 -23.28 12.05 2.86
CA ARG A 412 -23.96 13.35 3.04
C ARG A 412 -23.29 14.23 4.08
N ARG A 413 -22.77 13.65 5.17
CA ARG A 413 -22.00 14.40 6.17
C ARG A 413 -20.71 14.96 5.58
N ALA A 414 -19.96 14.17 4.81
CA ALA A 414 -18.76 14.61 4.11
C ALA A 414 -19.04 15.80 3.18
N ILE A 415 -20.08 15.71 2.35
CA ILE A 415 -20.46 16.77 1.40
C ILE A 415 -20.93 18.05 2.11
N ARG A 416 -21.59 17.93 3.28
CA ARG A 416 -21.94 19.11 4.08
C ARG A 416 -20.74 19.78 4.72
N LEU A 417 -19.70 19.01 5.06
CA LEU A 417 -18.45 19.53 5.63
C LEU A 417 -17.59 20.22 4.57
N ASP A 418 -17.44 19.57 3.42
CA ASP A 418 -16.69 20.11 2.28
C ASP A 418 -17.43 19.74 0.98
N PRO A 419 -18.20 20.69 0.41
CA PRO A 419 -18.90 20.49 -0.86
C PRO A 419 -17.99 20.26 -2.07
N GLU A 420 -16.70 20.53 -1.93
CA GLU A 420 -15.66 20.41 -2.95
C GLU A 420 -14.68 19.26 -2.67
N GLU A 421 -14.99 18.38 -1.72
CA GLU A 421 -14.19 17.17 -1.48
C GLU A 421 -14.41 16.17 -2.65
N PRO A 422 -13.39 15.94 -3.50
CA PRO A 422 -13.61 15.20 -4.74
C PRO A 422 -13.98 13.74 -4.53
N PHE A 423 -13.45 13.09 -3.48
CA PHE A 423 -13.72 11.68 -3.21
C PHE A 423 -15.18 11.47 -2.77
N ALA A 424 -15.70 12.34 -1.91
CA ALA A 424 -17.09 12.38 -1.48
C ALA A 424 -18.03 12.58 -2.67
N ARG A 425 -17.64 13.42 -3.65
CA ARG A 425 -18.42 13.59 -4.89
C ARG A 425 -18.41 12.35 -5.76
N SER A 426 -17.30 11.63 -5.89
CA SER A 426 -17.31 10.34 -6.60
C SER A 426 -18.18 9.31 -5.88
N LEU A 427 -18.09 9.22 -4.56
CA LEU A 427 -18.94 8.31 -3.77
C LEU A 427 -20.42 8.69 -3.82
N GLU A 428 -20.74 9.98 -3.92
CA GLU A 428 -22.11 10.44 -4.20
C GLU A 428 -22.61 9.89 -5.53
N GLY A 429 -21.75 9.88 -6.54
CA GLY A 429 -22.00 9.24 -7.84
C GLY A 429 -22.36 7.77 -7.71
N PHE A 430 -21.48 7.00 -7.06
CA PHE A 430 -21.71 5.57 -6.80
C PHE A 430 -22.97 5.31 -5.95
N MET A 431 -23.22 6.13 -4.92
CA MET A 431 -24.43 6.07 -4.11
C MET A 431 -25.69 6.27 -4.96
N TYR A 432 -25.73 7.29 -5.82
CA TYR A 432 -26.88 7.52 -6.70
C TYR A 432 -27.07 6.38 -7.71
N GLN A 433 -25.99 5.75 -8.17
CA GLN A 433 -26.06 4.56 -9.01
C GLN A 433 -26.76 3.40 -8.29
N LEU A 434 -26.37 3.11 -7.04
CA LEU A 434 -27.02 2.08 -6.23
C LEU A 434 -28.50 2.39 -5.94
N MET A 435 -28.88 3.67 -5.94
CA MET A 435 -30.26 4.13 -5.80
C MET A 435 -31.06 4.16 -7.12
N GLY A 436 -30.45 3.78 -8.25
CA GLY A 436 -31.09 3.82 -9.57
C GLY A 436 -31.32 5.24 -10.10
N LYS A 437 -30.43 6.20 -9.78
CA LYS A 437 -30.53 7.61 -10.19
C LYS A 437 -29.34 8.02 -11.09
N PRO A 438 -29.28 7.53 -12.34
CA PRO A 438 -28.10 7.66 -13.21
C PRO A 438 -27.74 9.12 -13.54
N ASP A 439 -28.72 10.01 -13.74
CA ASP A 439 -28.45 11.42 -14.08
C ASP A 439 -27.74 12.16 -12.93
N LEU A 440 -28.16 11.90 -11.69
CA LEU A 440 -27.49 12.45 -10.50
C LEU A 440 -26.11 11.83 -10.33
N ALA A 441 -25.98 10.53 -10.60
CA ALA A 441 -24.71 9.83 -10.52
C ALA A 441 -23.67 10.43 -11.47
N MET A 442 -24.05 10.64 -12.74
CA MET A 442 -23.21 11.27 -13.76
C MET A 442 -22.76 12.68 -13.34
N LYS A 443 -23.70 13.52 -12.89
CA LYS A 443 -23.40 14.90 -12.46
C LYS A 443 -22.39 14.94 -11.30
N SER A 444 -22.53 14.05 -10.32
CA SER A 444 -21.60 13.96 -9.19
C SER A 444 -20.20 13.50 -9.63
N ASN A 445 -20.11 12.54 -10.55
CA ASN A 445 -18.84 12.06 -11.11
C ASN A 445 -18.11 13.11 -11.96
N GLU A 446 -18.84 13.86 -12.81
CA GLU A 446 -18.27 14.96 -13.57
C GLU A 446 -17.71 16.06 -12.65
N LYS A 447 -18.42 16.37 -11.56
CA LYS A 447 -17.94 17.31 -10.56
C LYS A 447 -16.68 16.81 -9.86
N ALA A 448 -16.62 15.53 -9.49
CA ALA A 448 -15.43 14.93 -8.88
C ALA A 448 -14.19 15.06 -9.79
N ILE A 449 -14.35 14.77 -11.09
CA ILE A 449 -13.29 14.92 -12.10
C ILE A 449 -12.87 16.38 -12.24
N ALA A 450 -13.82 17.32 -12.30
CA ALA A 450 -13.52 18.75 -12.46
C ALA A 450 -12.74 19.33 -11.27
N LEU A 451 -13.00 18.86 -10.06
CA LEU A 451 -12.31 19.32 -8.85
C LEU A 451 -10.83 18.91 -8.80
N ASN A 452 -10.47 17.74 -9.35
CA ASN A 452 -9.07 17.32 -9.41
C ASN A 452 -8.76 16.46 -10.66
N PRO A 453 -8.61 17.08 -11.85
CA PRO A 453 -8.45 16.36 -13.12
C PRO A 453 -7.09 15.65 -13.27
N ASN A 454 -6.16 15.87 -12.32
CA ASN A 454 -4.81 15.29 -12.32
C ASN A 454 -4.64 14.19 -11.27
N ASN A 455 -5.65 13.95 -10.43
CA ASN A 455 -5.63 12.80 -9.54
C ASN A 455 -6.06 11.56 -10.31
N GLY A 456 -5.07 10.74 -10.70
CA GLY A 456 -5.30 9.57 -11.54
C GLY A 456 -6.25 8.54 -10.92
N TYR A 457 -6.28 8.43 -9.59
CA TYR A 457 -7.21 7.55 -8.90
C TYR A 457 -8.65 8.07 -9.03
N LEU A 458 -8.90 9.34 -8.65
CA LEU A 458 -10.22 9.96 -8.73
C LEU A 458 -10.81 9.92 -10.14
N VAL A 459 -10.00 10.29 -11.14
CA VAL A 459 -10.41 10.25 -12.54
C VAL A 459 -10.79 8.82 -12.97
N SER A 460 -10.05 7.82 -12.51
CA SER A 460 -10.32 6.43 -12.86
C SER A 460 -11.56 5.86 -12.16
N ILE A 461 -11.79 6.15 -10.87
CA ILE A 461 -12.99 5.65 -10.16
C ILE A 461 -14.27 6.27 -10.73
N SER A 462 -14.24 7.57 -11.08
CA SER A 462 -15.39 8.20 -11.73
C SER A 462 -15.59 7.68 -13.16
N GLY A 463 -14.51 7.39 -13.88
CA GLY A 463 -14.58 6.70 -15.19
C GLY A 463 -15.15 5.29 -15.07
N TRP A 464 -14.77 4.55 -14.02
CA TRP A 464 -15.32 3.24 -13.70
C TRP A 464 -16.83 3.31 -13.42
N ASP A 465 -17.29 4.25 -12.59
CA ASP A 465 -18.71 4.45 -12.33
C ASP A 465 -19.50 4.77 -13.62
N MET A 466 -18.92 5.53 -14.55
CA MET A 466 -19.51 5.77 -15.87
C MET A 466 -19.66 4.47 -16.68
N VAL A 467 -18.70 3.55 -16.61
CA VAL A 467 -18.81 2.24 -17.25
C VAL A 467 -19.94 1.41 -16.63
N ILE A 468 -20.09 1.40 -15.29
CA ILE A 468 -21.20 0.73 -14.61
C ILE A 468 -22.57 1.30 -15.05
N GLN A 469 -22.62 2.61 -15.29
CA GLN A 469 -23.80 3.30 -15.83
C GLN A 469 -24.05 3.00 -17.33
N GLY A 470 -23.15 2.29 -18.00
CA GLY A 470 -23.25 1.92 -19.41
C GLY A 470 -22.61 2.93 -20.38
N HIS A 471 -21.95 3.98 -19.88
CA HIS A 471 -21.21 4.96 -20.68
C HIS A 471 -19.77 4.48 -20.92
N PHE A 472 -19.63 3.37 -21.64
CA PHE A 472 -18.35 2.67 -21.85
C PHE A 472 -17.26 3.55 -22.46
N GLU A 473 -17.56 4.22 -23.57
CA GLU A 473 -16.56 4.95 -24.36
C GLU A 473 -15.92 6.07 -23.53
N ARG A 474 -16.75 6.90 -22.89
CA ARG A 474 -16.30 8.01 -22.05
C ARG A 474 -15.65 7.54 -20.74
N GLY A 475 -16.22 6.51 -20.11
CA GLY A 475 -15.66 5.94 -18.88
C GLY A 475 -14.25 5.37 -19.09
N LEU A 476 -14.05 4.60 -20.17
CA LEU A 476 -12.75 4.02 -20.51
C LEU A 476 -11.71 5.09 -20.91
N GLU A 477 -12.11 6.21 -21.50
CA GLU A 477 -11.22 7.34 -21.77
C GLU A 477 -10.64 7.90 -20.46
N TYR A 478 -11.49 8.15 -19.46
CA TYR A 478 -11.05 8.62 -18.16
C TYR A 478 -10.21 7.57 -17.42
N MET A 479 -10.59 6.30 -17.47
CA MET A 479 -9.78 5.23 -16.87
C MET A 479 -8.39 5.14 -17.50
N LYS A 480 -8.29 5.19 -18.84
CA LYS A 480 -7.00 5.21 -19.54
C LYS A 480 -6.16 6.41 -19.12
N LYS A 481 -6.77 7.60 -19.03
CA LYS A 481 -6.09 8.81 -18.55
C LYS A 481 -5.61 8.65 -17.10
N GLY A 482 -6.48 8.17 -16.21
CA GLY A 482 -6.17 8.06 -14.79
C GLY A 482 -5.15 6.96 -14.46
N MET A 483 -5.21 5.81 -15.13
CA MET A 483 -4.21 4.74 -15.03
C MET A 483 -2.84 5.16 -15.56
N LYS A 484 -2.79 6.04 -16.58
CA LYS A 484 -1.54 6.65 -17.05
C LYS A 484 -0.93 7.58 -15.99
N LEU A 485 -1.77 8.30 -15.24
CA LEU A 485 -1.34 9.21 -14.18
C LEU A 485 -0.92 8.47 -12.90
N ASN A 486 -1.59 7.37 -12.56
CA ASN A 486 -1.29 6.55 -11.39
C ASN A 486 -0.74 5.18 -11.81
N PRO A 487 0.58 4.96 -11.88
CA PRO A 487 1.17 3.66 -12.23
C PRO A 487 0.98 2.57 -11.14
N TYR A 488 0.33 2.91 -10.02
CA TYR A 488 -0.06 2.01 -8.93
C TYR A 488 -1.58 2.00 -8.74
N TYR A 489 -2.32 1.98 -9.84
CA TYR A 489 -3.77 1.92 -9.78
C TYR A 489 -4.25 0.57 -9.19
N PRO A 490 -5.40 0.53 -8.49
CA PRO A 490 -5.96 -0.71 -7.97
C PRO A 490 -6.33 -1.72 -9.07
N GLY A 491 -6.16 -3.01 -8.79
CA GLY A 491 -6.44 -4.08 -9.75
C GLY A 491 -7.89 -4.11 -10.26
N TYR A 492 -8.84 -3.67 -9.42
CA TYR A 492 -10.26 -3.62 -9.79
C TYR A 492 -10.59 -2.73 -11.00
N PHE A 493 -9.71 -1.82 -11.38
CA PHE A 493 -9.89 -1.02 -12.60
C PHE A 493 -9.94 -1.87 -13.87
N HIS A 494 -9.36 -3.07 -13.86
CA HIS A 494 -9.46 -3.98 -14.99
C HIS A 494 -10.88 -4.50 -15.23
N LEU A 495 -11.81 -4.38 -14.27
CA LEU A 495 -13.21 -4.76 -14.45
C LEU A 495 -13.88 -3.98 -15.58
N ALA A 496 -13.56 -2.69 -15.76
CA ALA A 496 -14.09 -1.91 -16.86
C ALA A 496 -13.70 -2.47 -18.23
N TYR A 497 -12.45 -2.88 -18.38
CA TYR A 497 -11.94 -3.48 -19.62
C TYR A 497 -12.47 -4.90 -19.82
N TYR A 498 -12.63 -5.67 -18.74
CA TYR A 498 -13.35 -6.95 -18.78
C TYR A 498 -14.74 -6.76 -19.40
N LEU A 499 -15.53 -5.80 -18.88
CA LEU A 499 -16.89 -5.54 -19.36
C LEU A 499 -16.91 -5.04 -20.81
N ASP A 500 -15.91 -4.24 -21.20
CA ASP A 500 -15.76 -3.77 -22.57
C ASP A 500 -15.46 -4.90 -23.56
N TYR A 501 -14.56 -5.82 -23.21
CA TYR A 501 -14.31 -7.00 -24.04
C TYR A 501 -15.50 -7.94 -24.05
N PHE A 502 -16.15 -8.13 -22.90
CA PHE A 502 -17.32 -8.98 -22.77
C PHE A 502 -18.47 -8.51 -23.66
N ARG A 503 -18.84 -7.22 -23.61
CA ARG A 503 -19.91 -6.67 -24.46
C ARG A 503 -19.60 -6.75 -25.96
N LYS A 504 -18.31 -6.82 -26.33
CA LYS A 504 -17.83 -6.97 -27.72
C LYS A 504 -17.72 -8.44 -28.16
N GLY A 505 -18.11 -9.40 -27.32
CA GLY A 505 -17.97 -10.83 -27.58
C GLY A 505 -16.53 -11.35 -27.52
N GLN A 506 -15.57 -10.53 -27.06
CA GLN A 506 -14.15 -10.88 -26.97
C GLN A 506 -13.85 -11.58 -25.64
N TYR A 507 -14.54 -12.69 -25.36
CA TYR A 507 -14.55 -13.34 -24.04
C TYR A 507 -13.17 -13.84 -23.59
N ALA A 508 -12.31 -14.28 -24.51
CA ALA A 508 -10.94 -14.68 -24.18
C ALA A 508 -10.10 -13.49 -23.65
N LYS A 509 -10.28 -12.29 -24.23
CA LYS A 509 -9.62 -11.07 -23.74
C LYS A 509 -10.23 -10.61 -22.42
N ALA A 510 -11.54 -10.73 -22.25
CA ALA A 510 -12.20 -10.47 -20.97
C ALA A 510 -11.60 -11.37 -19.87
N LEU A 511 -11.48 -12.68 -20.11
CA LEU A 511 -10.86 -13.62 -19.17
C LEU A 511 -9.42 -13.22 -18.81
N ALA A 512 -8.61 -12.77 -19.78
CA ALA A 512 -7.25 -12.29 -19.54
C ALA A 512 -7.18 -10.99 -18.70
N GLU A 513 -8.22 -10.16 -18.69
CA GLU A 513 -8.28 -9.00 -17.78
C GLU A 513 -8.47 -9.43 -16.32
N VAL A 514 -9.10 -10.58 -16.05
CA VAL A 514 -9.28 -11.08 -14.69
C VAL A 514 -7.93 -11.37 -14.03
N ASP A 515 -6.95 -11.89 -14.78
CA ASP A 515 -5.60 -12.15 -14.27
C ASP A 515 -4.85 -10.88 -13.83
N LYS A 516 -5.29 -9.70 -14.29
CA LYS A 516 -4.71 -8.40 -13.91
C LYS A 516 -5.33 -7.82 -12.63
N MET A 517 -6.54 -8.27 -12.25
CA MET A 517 -7.30 -7.76 -11.10
C MET A 517 -6.73 -8.20 -9.74
N ASP A 518 -6.21 -9.43 -9.65
CA ASP A 518 -5.57 -9.97 -8.43
C ASP A 518 -6.48 -10.00 -7.19
N PHE A 519 -7.76 -10.31 -7.39
CA PHE A 519 -8.78 -10.41 -6.34
C PHE A 519 -8.80 -11.77 -5.65
N GLU A 520 -7.70 -12.11 -5.02
CA GLU A 520 -7.54 -13.42 -4.40
C GLU A 520 -8.57 -13.73 -3.31
N PHE A 521 -9.05 -12.70 -2.60
CA PHE A 521 -10.01 -12.85 -1.49
C PHE A 521 -11.46 -12.58 -1.84
N LEU A 522 -11.75 -12.00 -3.03
CA LEU A 522 -13.12 -11.69 -3.41
C LEU A 522 -13.72 -12.82 -4.24
N PHE A 523 -15.01 -13.08 -4.05
CA PHE A 523 -15.79 -13.97 -4.90
C PHE A 523 -15.95 -13.42 -6.34
N TRP A 524 -15.53 -12.18 -6.59
CA TRP A 524 -15.56 -11.53 -7.91
C TRP A 524 -14.59 -12.12 -8.93
N ASP A 525 -13.37 -12.55 -8.55
CA ASP A 525 -12.47 -13.24 -9.49
C ASP A 525 -13.12 -14.52 -10.07
N PRO A 526 -13.54 -15.49 -9.25
CA PRO A 526 -14.17 -16.70 -9.77
C PRO A 526 -15.51 -16.42 -10.46
N LEU A 527 -16.24 -15.37 -10.08
CA LEU A 527 -17.46 -14.94 -10.77
C LEU A 527 -17.19 -14.52 -12.22
N LEU A 528 -16.23 -13.61 -12.42
CA LEU A 528 -15.89 -13.11 -13.76
C LEU A 528 -15.30 -14.21 -14.64
N ARG A 529 -14.50 -15.12 -14.05
CA ARG A 529 -14.00 -16.31 -14.75
C ARG A 529 -15.14 -17.21 -15.19
N THR A 530 -16.06 -17.56 -14.28
CA THR A 530 -17.22 -18.40 -14.61
C THR A 530 -18.01 -17.82 -15.78
N VAL A 531 -18.32 -16.52 -15.73
CA VAL A 531 -19.11 -15.86 -16.78
C VAL A 531 -18.41 -15.92 -18.14
N ALA A 532 -17.10 -15.62 -18.20
CA ALA A 532 -16.33 -15.69 -19.45
C ALA A 532 -16.16 -17.12 -19.96
N LEU A 533 -15.91 -18.09 -19.08
CA LEU A 533 -15.71 -19.50 -19.42
C LEU A 533 -16.99 -20.14 -20.00
N VAL A 534 -18.16 -19.82 -19.46
CA VAL A 534 -19.44 -20.27 -20.05
C VAL A 534 -19.60 -19.72 -21.47
N LYS A 535 -19.31 -18.43 -21.69
CA LYS A 535 -19.39 -17.82 -23.02
C LYS A 535 -18.35 -18.36 -24.01
N LEU A 536 -17.25 -18.96 -23.51
CA LEU A 536 -16.24 -19.67 -24.29
C LEU A 536 -16.56 -21.16 -24.51
N GLY A 537 -17.66 -21.67 -23.95
CA GLY A 537 -18.01 -23.10 -24.01
C GLY A 537 -17.15 -24.01 -23.11
N LYS A 538 -16.31 -23.43 -22.24
CA LYS A 538 -15.43 -24.14 -21.30
C LYS A 538 -16.18 -24.51 -20.01
N ILE A 539 -17.20 -25.36 -20.14
CA ILE A 539 -18.20 -25.60 -19.09
C ILE A 539 -17.60 -26.24 -17.82
N GLU A 540 -16.67 -27.19 -17.96
CA GLU A 540 -16.02 -27.84 -16.81
C GLU A 540 -15.19 -26.84 -15.98
N GLU A 541 -14.38 -26.01 -16.65
CA GLU A 541 -13.61 -24.94 -16.00
C GLU A 541 -14.54 -23.93 -15.32
N ALA A 542 -15.65 -23.57 -15.98
CA ALA A 542 -16.65 -22.65 -15.43
C ALA A 542 -17.30 -23.21 -14.15
N ARG A 543 -17.56 -24.52 -14.09
CA ARG A 543 -18.12 -25.19 -12.91
C ARG A 543 -17.14 -25.16 -11.73
N GLN A 544 -15.87 -25.45 -11.97
CA GLN A 544 -14.86 -25.38 -10.91
C GLN A 544 -14.72 -23.95 -10.38
N SER A 545 -14.73 -22.97 -11.29
CA SER A 545 -14.74 -21.55 -10.91
C SER A 545 -16.00 -21.19 -10.11
N TYR A 546 -17.19 -21.70 -10.46
CA TYR A 546 -18.41 -21.42 -9.71
C TYR A 546 -18.37 -21.99 -8.29
N LYS A 547 -17.81 -23.20 -8.10
CA LYS A 547 -17.61 -23.78 -6.76
C LYS A 547 -16.76 -22.87 -5.87
N GLU A 548 -15.76 -22.22 -6.43
CA GLU A 548 -14.93 -21.25 -5.71
C GLU A 548 -15.72 -20.00 -5.29
N ILE A 549 -16.70 -19.57 -6.08
CA ILE A 549 -17.62 -18.48 -5.69
C ILE A 549 -18.36 -18.87 -4.40
N VAL A 550 -18.98 -20.05 -4.38
CA VAL A 550 -19.76 -20.54 -3.23
C VAL A 550 -18.87 -20.78 -2.01
N ARG A 551 -17.64 -21.28 -2.22
CA ARG A 551 -16.65 -21.46 -1.15
C ARG A 551 -16.31 -20.12 -0.47
N ARG A 552 -16.12 -19.07 -1.25
CA ARG A 552 -15.78 -17.71 -0.73
C ARG A 552 -16.99 -16.95 -0.22
N LYS A 553 -18.17 -17.24 -0.75
CA LYS A 553 -19.41 -16.51 -0.46
C LYS A 553 -20.59 -17.47 -0.45
N ALA A 554 -20.85 -18.04 0.72
CA ALA A 554 -21.83 -19.10 0.91
C ALA A 554 -23.26 -18.69 0.52
N ASP A 555 -23.65 -17.43 0.77
CA ASP A 555 -24.96 -16.84 0.41
C ASP A 555 -25.01 -16.32 -1.04
N PHE A 556 -24.00 -16.62 -1.87
CA PHE A 556 -23.97 -16.18 -3.25
C PHE A 556 -25.13 -16.74 -4.09
N PRO A 557 -25.51 -18.03 -4.03
CA PRO A 557 -26.61 -18.56 -4.84
C PRO A 557 -27.94 -17.83 -4.58
N GLU A 558 -28.27 -17.52 -3.33
CA GLU A 558 -29.50 -16.84 -2.94
C GLU A 558 -29.49 -15.34 -3.30
N ARG A 559 -28.31 -14.73 -3.29
CA ARG A 559 -28.13 -13.28 -3.49
C ARG A 559 -27.42 -12.91 -4.80
N MET A 560 -27.26 -13.86 -5.72
CA MET A 560 -26.48 -13.70 -6.96
C MET A 560 -26.87 -12.43 -7.71
N ARG A 561 -28.17 -12.24 -7.96
CA ARG A 561 -28.67 -11.07 -8.70
C ARG A 561 -28.32 -9.76 -8.01
N PHE A 562 -28.38 -9.73 -6.68
CA PHE A 562 -28.03 -8.56 -5.89
C PHE A 562 -26.54 -8.22 -6.01
N TYR A 563 -25.64 -9.20 -5.92
CA TYR A 563 -24.20 -8.94 -6.06
C TYR A 563 -23.87 -8.47 -7.46
N VAL A 564 -24.38 -9.15 -8.48
CA VAL A 564 -24.09 -8.83 -9.88
C VAL A 564 -24.61 -7.43 -10.24
N GLN A 565 -25.84 -7.07 -9.87
CA GLN A 565 -26.40 -5.75 -10.24
C GLN A 565 -25.68 -4.55 -9.60
N CYS A 566 -24.92 -4.74 -8.51
CA CYS A 566 -24.20 -3.63 -7.87
C CYS A 566 -23.06 -3.07 -8.75
N TYR A 567 -22.47 -3.90 -9.62
CA TYR A 567 -21.28 -3.54 -10.39
C TYR A 567 -21.37 -3.87 -11.89
N ILE A 568 -22.41 -4.59 -12.32
CA ILE A 568 -22.61 -4.94 -13.73
C ILE A 568 -23.67 -4.04 -14.35
N PRO A 569 -23.40 -3.41 -15.50
CA PRO A 569 -24.39 -2.59 -16.21
C PRO A 569 -25.68 -3.35 -16.50
N GLN A 570 -26.82 -2.68 -16.41
CA GLN A 570 -28.14 -3.28 -16.62
C GLN A 570 -28.25 -4.02 -17.96
N LYS A 571 -27.59 -3.53 -19.01
CA LYS A 571 -27.57 -4.17 -20.34
C LYS A 571 -26.84 -5.51 -20.38
N LEU A 572 -25.87 -5.74 -19.48
CA LEU A 572 -25.08 -6.98 -19.41
C LEU A 572 -25.60 -7.94 -18.33
N LEU A 573 -26.47 -7.47 -17.44
CA LEU A 573 -26.99 -8.25 -16.31
C LEU A 573 -27.64 -9.58 -16.75
N PRO A 574 -28.49 -9.66 -17.79
CA PRO A 574 -29.09 -10.93 -18.21
C PRO A 574 -28.05 -11.99 -18.63
N ASP A 575 -27.00 -11.59 -19.35
CA ASP A 575 -25.94 -12.49 -19.80
C ASP A 575 -25.14 -13.07 -18.63
N PHE A 576 -24.82 -12.23 -17.64
CA PHE A 576 -24.11 -12.66 -16.44
C PHE A 576 -24.94 -13.65 -15.62
N ILE A 577 -26.21 -13.33 -15.36
CA ILE A 577 -27.10 -14.19 -14.60
C ILE A 577 -27.34 -15.52 -15.32
N HIS A 578 -27.50 -15.51 -16.64
CA HIS A 578 -27.63 -16.74 -17.42
C HIS A 578 -26.37 -17.61 -17.32
N ALA A 579 -25.18 -17.02 -17.47
CA ALA A 579 -23.92 -17.76 -17.39
C ALA A 579 -23.70 -18.37 -16.00
N LEU A 580 -23.94 -17.60 -14.94
CA LEU A 580 -23.80 -18.08 -13.55
C LEU A 580 -24.81 -19.19 -13.23
N ASN A 581 -26.08 -19.06 -13.65
CA ASN A 581 -27.08 -20.12 -13.48
C ASN A 581 -26.71 -21.39 -14.26
N THR A 582 -26.14 -21.25 -15.46
CA THR A 582 -25.69 -22.38 -16.28
C THR A 582 -24.60 -23.17 -15.56
N ALA A 583 -23.61 -22.48 -14.98
CA ALA A 583 -22.57 -23.12 -14.19
C ALA A 583 -23.09 -23.72 -12.87
N GLY A 584 -24.03 -23.04 -12.20
CA GLY A 584 -24.56 -23.45 -10.90
C GLY A 584 -25.55 -24.63 -10.93
N LYS A 585 -26.44 -24.70 -11.93
CA LYS A 585 -27.42 -25.80 -12.08
C LYS A 585 -26.77 -27.18 -12.18
N MET A 586 -25.55 -27.25 -12.68
CA MET A 586 -24.80 -28.49 -12.88
C MET A 586 -24.05 -28.98 -11.62
N ILE A 587 -24.21 -28.30 -10.48
CA ILE A 587 -23.65 -28.72 -9.19
C ILE A 587 -24.68 -29.49 -8.35
N HIS A 588 -25.97 -29.18 -8.52
CA HIS A 588 -27.08 -29.81 -7.79
C HIS A 588 -27.76 -30.97 -8.54
N GLY A 589 -27.22 -31.37 -9.70
CA GLY A 589 -27.79 -32.40 -10.57
C GLY A 589 -26.90 -33.63 -10.76
N GLY A 590 -26.09 -34.01 -9.76
CA GLY A 590 -25.22 -35.19 -9.76
C GLY A 590 -25.50 -36.09 -8.57
#